data_AF-A0A3A0CN94-F1
#
_entry.id   AF-A0A3A0CN94-F1
#
_cell.length_a   1.000
_cell.length_b   1.000
_cell.length_c   1.000
_cell.angle_alpha   90.00
_cell.angle_beta   90.00
_cell.angle_gamma   90.00
#
_symmetry.space_group_name_H-M   'P 1'
#
loop_
_entity.id
_entity.type
_entity.pdbx_description
1 polymer ?
#
loop_
_entity_poly.entity_id
_entity_poly.type
_entity_poly.pdbx_seq_one_letter_code
_entity_poly.pdbx_strand_id
1 'polypeptide(L)'
;MAFQNRKTGTEGPAALQRAIRARLRELRARFAQSEMARRTRTPLTNVHRYMNTGKIPAEFCAALVEAFEVNPAWLLVGAGGALLTEVDSGAARVGGELLMMVEAMDAVARVRLGALTGKEQEKALRQLSDALGSYDRLRERINAQTRPVLRHLLERYSSLCSRMDLERAAGLRRACLQAAKFCDDEELLWELDNQQAMHEHLLGHVDAGLAYHLRLFARKLRDGALKDDASCSQAASLALALRDSGRFVEGRRICCAARELAAEEARDGPGFLELCVIGGSFDVELGDLESGLAGIQRAYGRFAAGQRSFASILLLRAELLAGLCSLTEGRARPYPSRGRSRVLLRHACLLEDAGELRACAEHAIGSAEHQIPSNEYEARRSRLLLTALTKPRQGLLGQFETLGRESPPQVNSPHLRTAMLSVHRAQVARLCGRHATVTEQAQADLDAVPRDRTVTIDLYAIQARNLAATPQRQALATAQGRLRDWISRGYNALRAIELQPAAF
;
A
#
# COMPACT_ATOMS: atom_id res chain seq x y z
N MET A 1 -5.41 34.79 -46.62
CA MET A 1 -6.30 35.33 -45.56
C MET A 1 -5.42 35.80 -44.42
N ALA A 2 -5.49 37.09 -44.09
CA ALA A 2 -4.66 37.71 -43.07
C ALA A 2 -5.07 37.23 -41.67
N PHE A 3 -4.22 36.42 -41.03
CA PHE A 3 -4.34 36.17 -39.60
C PHE A 3 -3.96 37.45 -38.85
N GLN A 4 -4.96 38.14 -38.33
CA GLN A 4 -4.75 39.25 -37.41
C GLN A 4 -3.95 38.73 -36.20
N ASN A 5 -2.77 39.31 -36.01
CA ASN A 5 -1.97 39.24 -34.79
C ASN A 5 -2.83 39.68 -33.60
N ARG A 6 -3.54 38.74 -32.96
CA ARG A 6 -4.06 38.96 -31.61
C ARG A 6 -2.85 38.96 -30.68
N LYS A 7 -2.52 40.12 -30.14
CA LYS A 7 -1.63 40.26 -28.98
C LYS A 7 -2.12 39.30 -27.88
N THR A 8 -1.42 38.19 -27.69
CA THR A 8 -1.58 37.24 -26.58
C THR A 8 -0.94 37.77 -25.30
N GLY A 9 -1.11 39.07 -25.04
CA GLY A 9 -0.73 39.72 -23.80
C GLY A 9 -2.00 40.10 -23.06
N THR A 10 -2.04 39.83 -21.75
CA THR A 10 -3.06 40.27 -20.77
C THR A 10 -4.38 39.48 -20.68
N GLU A 11 -4.35 38.15 -20.59
CA GLU A 11 -5.45 37.40 -19.96
C GLU A 11 -5.02 36.88 -18.58
N GLY A 12 -5.21 37.72 -17.55
CA GLY A 12 -4.87 37.43 -16.16
C GLY A 12 -5.82 36.42 -15.48
N PRO A 13 -5.71 36.23 -14.15
CA PRO A 13 -6.51 35.27 -13.35
C PRO A 13 -8.04 35.36 -13.57
N ALA A 14 -8.55 36.52 -14.02
CA ALA A 14 -9.95 36.76 -14.32
C ALA A 14 -10.47 36.03 -15.57
N ALA A 15 -9.64 35.76 -16.58
CA ALA A 15 -10.06 35.05 -17.80
C ALA A 15 -10.32 33.55 -17.53
N LEU A 16 -9.45 32.92 -16.74
CA LEU A 16 -9.54 31.52 -16.35
C LEU A 16 -10.74 31.27 -15.41
N GLN A 17 -10.96 32.16 -14.44
CA GLN A 17 -12.15 32.12 -13.59
C GLN A 17 -13.44 32.30 -14.41
N ARG A 18 -13.42 33.09 -15.49
CA ARG A 18 -14.56 33.16 -16.44
C ARG A 18 -14.74 31.84 -17.18
N ALA A 19 -13.66 31.18 -17.61
CA ALA A 19 -13.73 29.89 -18.30
C ALA A 19 -14.26 28.76 -17.40
N ILE A 20 -13.81 28.67 -16.14
CA ILE A 20 -14.39 27.72 -15.17
C ILE A 20 -15.87 28.05 -14.95
N ARG A 21 -16.20 29.32 -14.76
CA ARG A 21 -17.59 29.74 -14.55
C ARG A 21 -18.49 29.37 -15.73
N ALA A 22 -18.00 29.50 -16.96
CA ALA A 22 -18.74 29.05 -18.15
C ALA A 22 -19.06 27.55 -18.07
N ARG A 23 -18.06 26.72 -17.72
CA ARG A 23 -18.25 25.28 -17.50
C ARG A 23 -19.16 24.96 -16.31
N LEU A 24 -19.11 25.73 -15.22
CA LEU A 24 -20.08 25.59 -14.12
C LEU A 24 -21.51 25.89 -14.56
N ARG A 25 -21.71 26.82 -15.50
CA ARG A 25 -23.04 27.09 -16.08
C ARG A 25 -23.48 25.98 -17.01
N GLU A 26 -22.56 25.36 -17.76
CA GLU A 26 -22.85 24.15 -18.53
C GLU A 26 -23.24 23.00 -17.61
N LEU A 27 -22.54 22.83 -16.48
CA LEU A 27 -22.85 21.84 -15.47
C LEU A 27 -24.24 22.06 -14.83
N ARG A 28 -24.68 23.32 -14.72
CA ARG A 28 -26.03 23.68 -14.24
C ARG A 28 -27.14 23.14 -15.14
N ALA A 29 -26.88 22.90 -16.42
CA ALA A 29 -27.86 22.27 -17.30
C ALA A 29 -28.12 20.80 -16.92
N ARG A 30 -27.19 20.17 -16.19
CA ARG A 30 -27.28 18.77 -15.77
C ARG A 30 -27.69 18.61 -14.31
N PHE A 31 -27.25 19.52 -13.43
CA PHE A 31 -27.56 19.49 -12.00
C PHE A 31 -28.10 20.84 -11.53
N ALA A 32 -29.20 20.83 -10.78
CA ALA A 32 -29.78 22.05 -10.24
C ALA A 32 -28.86 22.72 -9.20
N GLN A 33 -28.89 24.05 -9.08
CA GLN A 33 -28.07 24.77 -8.09
C GLN A 33 -28.39 24.36 -6.64
N SER A 34 -29.66 24.11 -6.34
CA SER A 34 -30.11 23.60 -5.04
C SER A 34 -29.53 22.22 -4.74
N GLU A 35 -29.45 21.36 -5.76
CA GLU A 35 -28.81 20.05 -5.64
C GLU A 35 -27.30 20.18 -5.42
N MET A 36 -26.63 21.03 -6.20
CA MET A 36 -25.21 21.34 -6.02
C MET A 36 -24.92 21.86 -4.61
N ALA A 37 -25.72 22.80 -4.10
CA ALA A 37 -25.59 23.33 -2.75
C ALA A 37 -25.71 22.22 -1.69
N ARG A 38 -26.73 21.38 -1.80
CA ARG A 38 -26.98 20.28 -0.87
C ARG A 38 -25.85 19.26 -0.86
N ARG A 39 -25.42 18.77 -2.04
CA ARG A 39 -24.43 17.68 -2.12
C ARG A 39 -23.00 18.14 -1.86
N THR A 40 -22.63 19.36 -2.25
CA THR A 40 -21.31 19.94 -1.93
C THR A 40 -21.23 20.56 -0.53
N ARG A 41 -22.35 20.59 0.22
CA ARG A 41 -22.48 21.29 1.50
C ARG A 41 -22.07 22.77 1.44
N THR A 42 -22.19 23.38 0.27
CA THR A 42 -21.92 24.79 0.05
C THR A 42 -23.24 25.55 0.10
N PRO A 43 -23.37 26.64 0.86
CA PRO A 43 -24.59 27.43 0.90
C PRO A 43 -25.06 27.83 -0.50
N LEU A 44 -26.37 27.75 -0.77
CA LEU A 44 -26.94 28.05 -2.09
C LEU A 44 -26.56 29.45 -2.58
N THR A 45 -26.48 30.41 -1.66
CA THR A 45 -26.02 31.78 -1.92
C THR A 45 -24.58 31.82 -2.45
N ASN A 46 -23.69 30.99 -1.90
CA ASN A 46 -22.31 30.85 -2.35
C ASN A 46 -22.22 30.13 -3.70
N VAL A 47 -23.01 29.07 -3.93
CA VAL A 47 -23.10 28.40 -5.24
C VAL A 47 -23.55 29.37 -6.33
N HIS A 48 -24.63 30.12 -6.06
CA HIS A 48 -25.12 31.17 -6.95
C HIS A 48 -24.05 32.24 -7.22
N ARG A 49 -23.33 32.66 -6.16
CA ARG A 49 -22.18 33.56 -6.29
C ARG A 49 -21.14 32.95 -7.23
N TYR A 50 -20.56 31.79 -6.94
CA TYR A 50 -19.50 31.19 -7.76
C TYR A 50 -19.85 31.04 -9.25
N MET A 51 -21.12 30.74 -9.58
CA MET A 51 -21.62 30.62 -10.95
C MET A 51 -21.82 31.96 -11.69
N ASN A 52 -21.96 33.06 -10.96
CA ASN A 52 -22.34 34.36 -11.52
C ASN A 52 -21.26 35.42 -11.28
N THR A 53 -20.72 35.52 -10.06
CA THR A 53 -19.84 36.58 -9.57
C THR A 53 -18.79 36.08 -8.56
N GLY A 54 -17.61 36.72 -8.49
CA GLY A 54 -16.60 36.43 -7.46
C GLY A 54 -15.68 35.22 -7.72
N LYS A 55 -14.71 35.00 -6.82
CA LYS A 55 -13.68 33.96 -6.94
C LYS A 55 -14.25 32.57 -6.61
N ILE A 56 -13.96 31.58 -7.44
CA ILE A 56 -14.34 30.18 -7.22
C ILE A 56 -13.25 29.51 -6.35
N PRO A 57 -13.58 29.04 -5.14
CA PRO A 57 -12.62 28.35 -4.27
C PRO A 57 -12.25 26.96 -4.80
N ALA A 58 -11.01 26.52 -4.55
CA ALA A 58 -10.55 25.18 -4.92
C ALA A 58 -11.35 24.07 -4.19
N GLU A 59 -11.70 24.31 -2.93
CA GLU A 59 -12.55 23.43 -2.11
C GLU A 59 -13.91 23.17 -2.77
N PHE A 60 -14.51 24.20 -3.38
CA PHE A 60 -15.79 24.04 -4.08
C PHE A 60 -15.63 23.20 -5.36
N CYS A 61 -14.55 23.42 -6.13
CA CYS A 61 -14.24 22.58 -7.28
C CYS A 61 -14.03 21.11 -6.88
N ALA A 62 -13.28 20.85 -5.80
CA ALA A 62 -13.06 19.50 -5.30
C ALA A 62 -14.35 18.86 -4.75
N ALA A 63 -15.21 19.64 -4.08
CA ALA A 63 -16.51 19.17 -3.64
C ALA A 63 -17.44 18.78 -4.81
N LEU A 64 -17.37 19.49 -5.94
CA LEU A 64 -18.11 19.11 -7.16
C LEU A 64 -17.61 17.79 -7.75
N VAL A 65 -16.28 17.59 -7.77
CA VAL A 65 -15.66 16.34 -8.21
C VAL A 65 -16.13 15.17 -7.33
N GLU A 66 -16.13 15.33 -6.01
CA GLU A 66 -16.58 14.28 -5.10
C GLU A 66 -18.09 14.02 -5.20
N ALA A 67 -18.89 15.09 -5.21
CA ALA A 67 -20.34 14.97 -5.14
C ALA A 67 -20.98 14.52 -6.45
N PHE A 68 -20.41 14.89 -7.60
CA PHE A 68 -21.04 14.70 -8.92
C PHE A 68 -20.13 13.96 -9.91
N GLU A 69 -18.98 13.44 -9.45
CA GLU A 69 -17.98 12.81 -10.32
C GLU A 69 -17.56 13.72 -11.49
N VAL A 70 -17.51 15.04 -11.25
CA VAL A 70 -17.03 16.01 -12.26
C VAL A 70 -15.57 15.71 -12.56
N ASN A 71 -15.20 15.70 -13.84
CA ASN A 71 -13.81 15.55 -14.24
C ASN A 71 -13.05 16.86 -13.93
N PRO A 72 -12.02 16.85 -13.05
CA PRO A 72 -11.28 18.05 -12.71
C PRO A 72 -10.47 18.60 -13.91
N ALA A 73 -10.02 17.74 -14.83
CA ALA A 73 -9.37 18.20 -16.06
C ALA A 73 -10.33 19.02 -16.92
N TRP A 74 -11.55 18.54 -17.11
CA TRP A 74 -12.57 19.29 -17.83
C TRP A 74 -12.96 20.56 -17.09
N LEU A 75 -13.13 20.52 -15.77
CA LEU A 75 -13.57 21.69 -15.00
C LEU A 75 -12.51 22.81 -14.96
N LEU A 76 -11.22 22.46 -14.88
CA LEU A 76 -10.14 23.43 -14.71
C LEU A 76 -9.56 23.89 -16.04
N VAL A 77 -9.28 22.97 -16.96
CA VAL A 77 -8.66 23.29 -18.25
C VAL A 77 -9.55 23.02 -19.47
N GLY A 78 -10.58 22.18 -19.36
CA GLY A 78 -11.55 21.93 -20.45
C GLY A 78 -11.22 20.68 -21.25
N ALA A 79 -10.33 19.83 -20.71
CA ALA A 79 -9.88 18.61 -21.36
C ALA A 79 -10.78 17.43 -20.98
N GLY A 80 -11.20 16.67 -22.00
CA GLY A 80 -12.02 15.46 -21.84
C GLY A 80 -13.51 15.74 -21.61
N GLY A 81 -14.24 14.71 -21.18
CA GLY A 81 -15.66 14.80 -20.81
C GLY A 81 -15.90 15.54 -19.48
N ALA A 82 -17.11 16.05 -19.27
CA ALA A 82 -17.49 16.81 -18.08
C ALA A 82 -17.57 15.95 -16.81
N LEU A 83 -17.88 14.66 -16.97
CA LEU A 83 -17.93 13.67 -15.90
C LEU A 83 -16.80 12.66 -16.05
N LEU A 84 -16.33 12.10 -14.94
CA LEU A 84 -15.28 11.07 -14.90
C LEU A 84 -15.68 9.75 -15.60
N THR A 85 -16.97 9.54 -15.80
CA THR A 85 -17.55 8.37 -16.47
C THR A 85 -17.68 8.54 -17.98
N GLU A 86 -17.56 9.77 -18.49
CA GLU A 86 -17.63 10.02 -19.93
C GLU A 86 -16.32 9.60 -20.62
N VAL A 87 -16.43 8.77 -21.65
CA VAL A 87 -15.30 8.41 -22.52
C VAL A 87 -14.84 9.67 -23.26
N ASP A 88 -13.52 9.88 -23.35
CA ASP A 88 -12.87 11.01 -24.02
C ASP A 88 -13.40 11.18 -25.46
N SER A 89 -14.44 11.98 -25.62
CA SER A 89 -15.12 12.25 -26.91
C SER A 89 -15.06 13.73 -27.28
N GLY A 90 -14.31 14.55 -26.54
CA GLY A 90 -14.34 16.01 -26.64
C GLY A 90 -12.98 16.70 -26.68
N ALA A 91 -12.06 16.24 -27.54
CA ALA A 91 -10.74 16.87 -27.74
C ALA A 91 -10.75 18.16 -28.59
N ALA A 92 -11.88 18.88 -28.69
CA ALA A 92 -12.03 19.93 -29.71
C ALA A 92 -11.60 21.34 -29.28
N ARG A 93 -11.43 21.63 -27.98
CA ARG A 93 -11.15 23.01 -27.52
C ARG A 93 -9.85 23.19 -26.74
N VAL A 94 -9.46 22.24 -25.89
CA VAL A 94 -8.10 22.16 -25.33
C VAL A 94 -7.11 21.52 -26.31
N GLY A 95 -7.64 20.80 -27.31
CA GLY A 95 -6.91 20.49 -28.53
C GLY A 95 -6.20 21.74 -29.06
N GLY A 96 -6.82 22.92 -29.11
CA GLY A 96 -6.15 24.14 -29.60
C GLY A 96 -4.92 24.58 -28.78
N GLU A 97 -4.97 24.50 -27.45
CA GLU A 97 -3.85 24.96 -26.59
C GLU A 97 -2.76 23.89 -26.42
N LEU A 98 -3.13 22.61 -26.33
CA LEU A 98 -2.18 21.48 -26.36
C LEU A 98 -1.58 21.25 -27.76
N LEU A 99 -2.34 21.53 -28.83
CA LEU A 99 -1.84 21.50 -30.20
C LEU A 99 -0.94 22.70 -30.46
N MET A 100 -1.22 23.91 -29.94
CA MET A 100 -0.22 24.99 -29.93
C MET A 100 1.06 24.59 -29.19
N MET A 101 0.93 23.82 -28.11
CA MET A 101 2.06 23.25 -27.35
C MET A 101 2.89 22.28 -28.20
N VAL A 102 2.22 21.36 -28.88
CA VAL A 102 2.84 20.35 -29.76
C VAL A 102 3.38 21.00 -31.04
N GLU A 103 2.69 21.96 -31.64
CA GLU A 103 3.12 22.73 -32.81
C GLU A 103 4.34 23.61 -32.48
N ALA A 104 4.41 24.19 -31.28
CA ALA A 104 5.60 24.88 -30.82
C ALA A 104 6.79 23.91 -30.62
N MET A 105 6.55 22.73 -30.02
CA MET A 105 7.59 21.68 -29.87
C MET A 105 8.04 21.08 -31.21
N ASP A 106 7.12 20.91 -32.16
CA ASP A 106 7.38 20.38 -33.49
C ASP A 106 8.07 21.43 -34.38
N ALA A 107 7.74 22.71 -34.22
CA ALA A 107 8.50 23.82 -34.80
C ALA A 107 9.94 23.86 -34.25
N VAL A 108 10.15 23.59 -32.95
CA VAL A 108 11.48 23.46 -32.34
C VAL A 108 12.23 22.24 -32.91
N ALA A 109 11.57 21.09 -33.05
CA ALA A 109 12.17 19.85 -33.53
C ALA A 109 12.57 19.89 -35.02
N ARG A 110 11.83 20.64 -35.85
CA ARG A 110 12.09 20.77 -37.30
C ARG A 110 13.17 21.78 -37.67
N VAL A 111 13.54 22.68 -36.76
CA VAL A 111 14.66 23.60 -36.99
C VAL A 111 15.97 22.81 -36.83
N ARG A 112 16.45 22.23 -37.94
CA ARG A 112 17.84 21.79 -38.07
C ARG A 112 18.71 23.04 -37.96
N LEU A 113 19.22 23.30 -36.76
CA LEU A 113 20.13 24.41 -36.41
C LEU A 113 21.38 24.51 -37.33
N GLY A 114 21.68 23.47 -38.12
CA GLY A 114 22.83 23.41 -39.01
C GLY A 114 22.63 23.86 -40.47
N ALA A 115 21.44 24.28 -40.92
CA ALA A 115 21.21 24.57 -42.36
C ALA A 115 20.67 25.97 -42.70
N LEU A 116 20.57 26.87 -41.71
CA LEU A 116 20.05 28.22 -41.92
C LEU A 116 21.17 29.22 -41.63
N THR A 117 21.47 30.12 -42.56
CA THR A 117 22.42 31.23 -42.36
C THR A 117 21.71 32.56 -42.61
N GLY A 118 21.83 33.52 -41.68
CA GLY A 118 21.40 34.91 -41.87
C GLY A 118 20.16 35.36 -41.07
N LYS A 119 19.59 36.52 -41.42
CA LYS A 119 18.48 37.22 -40.70
C LYS A 119 17.23 36.35 -40.45
N GLU A 120 17.03 35.29 -41.22
CA GLU A 120 15.92 34.36 -41.02
C GLU A 120 16.10 33.47 -39.77
N GLN A 121 17.33 33.15 -39.37
CA GLN A 121 17.60 32.47 -38.08
C GLN A 121 17.19 33.33 -36.89
N GLU A 122 17.54 34.61 -36.89
CA GLU A 122 17.19 35.49 -35.77
C GLU A 122 15.67 35.62 -35.61
N LYS A 123 14.93 35.67 -36.73
CA LYS A 123 13.47 35.73 -36.70
C LYS A 123 12.87 34.42 -36.19
N ALA A 124 13.36 33.27 -36.65
CA ALA A 124 12.91 31.96 -36.19
C ALA A 124 13.23 31.72 -34.70
N LEU A 125 14.44 32.07 -34.25
CA LEU A 125 14.84 31.98 -32.84
C LEU A 125 14.01 32.89 -31.93
N ARG A 126 13.68 34.12 -32.38
CA ARG A 126 12.77 35.01 -31.64
C ARG A 126 11.36 34.43 -31.54
N GLN A 127 10.81 33.92 -32.64
CA GLN A 127 9.48 33.29 -32.63
C GLN A 127 9.44 32.05 -31.72
N LEU A 128 10.52 31.26 -31.70
CA LEU A 128 10.66 30.11 -30.83
C LEU A 128 10.80 30.52 -29.36
N SER A 129 11.58 31.57 -29.07
CA SER A 129 11.70 32.14 -27.73
C SER A 129 10.36 32.72 -27.23
N ASP A 130 9.60 33.39 -28.09
CA ASP A 130 8.29 33.94 -27.76
C ASP A 130 7.27 32.82 -27.51
N ALA A 131 7.31 31.75 -28.32
CA ALA A 131 6.46 30.58 -28.15
C ALA A 131 6.76 29.84 -26.84
N LEU A 132 8.06 29.61 -26.53
CA LEU A 132 8.49 29.03 -25.25
C LEU A 132 8.06 29.91 -24.07
N GLY A 133 8.26 31.23 -24.16
CA GLY A 133 7.83 32.15 -23.12
C GLY A 133 6.31 32.25 -22.94
N SER A 134 5.52 32.02 -23.98
CA SER A 134 4.05 31.87 -23.87
C SER A 134 3.67 30.52 -23.25
N TYR A 135 4.42 29.47 -23.57
CA TYR A 135 4.21 28.12 -23.04
C TYR A 135 4.44 28.09 -21.53
N ASP A 136 5.58 28.60 -21.05
CA ASP A 136 5.89 28.62 -19.62
C ASP A 136 4.84 29.42 -18.84
N ARG A 137 4.40 30.57 -19.37
CA ARG A 137 3.30 31.37 -18.79
C ARG A 137 1.96 30.64 -18.78
N LEU A 138 1.65 29.81 -19.77
CA LEU A 138 0.44 29.00 -19.76
C LEU A 138 0.54 27.88 -18.72
N ARG A 139 1.67 27.17 -18.70
CA ARG A 139 1.96 26.09 -17.76
C ARG A 139 1.89 26.56 -16.31
N GLU A 140 2.57 27.66 -15.97
CA GLU A 140 2.51 28.27 -14.62
C GLU A 140 1.09 28.62 -14.21
N ARG A 141 0.29 29.19 -15.13
CA ARG A 141 -1.11 29.55 -14.86
C ARG A 141 -1.99 28.33 -14.60
N ILE A 142 -1.86 27.29 -15.42
CA ILE A 142 -2.59 26.03 -15.24
C ILE A 142 -2.19 25.39 -13.90
N ASN A 143 -0.89 25.33 -13.60
CA ASN A 143 -0.38 24.74 -12.38
C ASN A 143 -0.88 25.48 -11.13
N ALA A 144 -0.88 26.83 -11.13
CA ALA A 144 -1.36 27.64 -10.00
C ALA A 144 -2.83 27.36 -9.62
N GLN A 145 -3.65 26.91 -10.57
CA GLN A 145 -5.04 26.58 -10.33
C GLN A 145 -5.26 25.12 -9.99
N THR A 146 -4.55 24.21 -10.65
CA THR A 146 -4.67 22.77 -10.43
C THR A 146 -4.10 22.36 -9.07
N ARG A 147 -2.97 22.96 -8.66
CA ARG A 147 -2.29 22.68 -7.39
C ARG A 147 -3.21 22.65 -6.16
N PRO A 148 -3.99 23.70 -5.83
CA PRO A 148 -4.85 23.69 -4.64
C PRO A 148 -6.03 22.71 -4.76
N VAL A 149 -6.51 22.41 -5.97
CA VAL A 149 -7.57 21.41 -6.19
C VAL A 149 -7.03 20.00 -5.97
N LEU A 150 -5.86 19.68 -6.55
CA LEU A 150 -5.20 18.40 -6.34
C LEU A 150 -4.89 18.16 -4.86
N ARG A 151 -4.37 19.17 -4.15
CA ARG A 151 -4.15 19.09 -2.70
C ARG A 151 -5.41 18.71 -1.94
N HIS A 152 -6.53 19.38 -2.18
CA HIS A 152 -7.78 19.08 -1.50
C HIS A 152 -8.31 17.67 -1.84
N LEU A 153 -8.20 17.25 -3.10
CA LEU A 153 -8.58 15.90 -3.52
C LEU A 153 -7.71 14.83 -2.84
N LEU A 154 -6.41 15.06 -2.70
CA LEU A 154 -5.48 14.17 -2.01
C LEU A 154 -5.78 14.06 -0.51
N GLU A 155 -6.05 15.17 0.17
CA GLU A 155 -6.45 15.17 1.60
C GLU A 155 -7.72 14.33 1.81
N ARG A 156 -8.70 14.47 0.92
CA ARG A 156 -9.94 13.68 0.95
C ARG A 156 -9.69 12.21 0.65
N TYR A 157 -8.87 11.92 -0.35
CA TYR A 157 -8.50 10.57 -0.74
C TYR A 157 -7.80 9.83 0.42
N SER A 158 -6.79 10.46 1.03
CA SER A 158 -6.10 9.95 2.21
C SER A 158 -7.06 9.71 3.39
N SER A 159 -8.01 10.62 3.63
CA SER A 159 -9.03 10.43 4.66
C SER A 159 -9.97 9.25 4.39
N LEU A 160 -10.31 8.95 3.13
CA LEU A 160 -11.15 7.79 2.79
C LEU A 160 -10.37 6.48 2.95
N CYS A 161 -9.12 6.43 2.50
CA CYS A 161 -8.23 5.28 2.72
C CYS A 161 -8.08 5.00 4.22
N SER A 162 -7.86 6.03 5.04
CA SER A 162 -7.76 5.90 6.51
C SER A 162 -9.03 5.34 7.16
N ARG A 163 -10.20 5.54 6.54
CA ARG A 163 -11.50 5.03 7.01
C ARG A 163 -11.90 3.70 6.35
N MET A 164 -11.05 3.12 5.51
CA MET A 164 -11.30 1.91 4.73
C MET A 164 -12.50 2.01 3.77
N ASP A 165 -12.89 3.22 3.34
CA ASP A 165 -13.93 3.46 2.33
C ASP A 165 -13.32 3.38 0.91
N LEU A 166 -12.88 2.17 0.54
CA LEU A 166 -12.03 1.94 -0.64
C LEU A 166 -12.78 2.18 -1.97
N GLU A 167 -14.08 1.92 -2.00
CA GLU A 167 -14.91 2.14 -3.20
C GLU A 167 -14.96 3.63 -3.56
N ARG A 168 -15.26 4.49 -2.58
CA ARG A 168 -15.25 5.95 -2.80
C ARG A 168 -13.84 6.49 -3.00
N ALA A 169 -12.84 5.90 -2.34
CA ALA A 169 -11.44 6.22 -2.57
C ALA A 169 -11.02 5.97 -4.03
N ALA A 170 -11.55 4.94 -4.70
CA ALA A 170 -11.27 4.67 -6.12
C ALA A 170 -11.81 5.78 -7.05
N GLY A 171 -12.95 6.37 -6.73
CA GLY A 171 -13.47 7.56 -7.40
C GLY A 171 -12.51 8.76 -7.28
N LEU A 172 -12.09 9.09 -6.06
CA LEU A 172 -11.15 10.18 -5.83
C LEU A 172 -9.77 9.94 -6.42
N ARG A 173 -9.28 8.70 -6.44
CA ARG A 173 -8.02 8.35 -7.13
C ARG A 173 -8.07 8.74 -8.61
N ARG A 174 -9.15 8.37 -9.32
CA ARG A 174 -9.33 8.74 -10.74
C ARG A 174 -9.31 10.25 -10.94
N ALA A 175 -9.99 10.99 -10.06
CA ALA A 175 -9.97 12.45 -10.11
C ALA A 175 -8.57 13.04 -9.87
N CYS A 176 -7.83 12.55 -8.87
CA CYS A 176 -6.47 12.99 -8.60
C CYS A 176 -5.56 12.76 -9.81
N LEU A 177 -5.66 11.59 -10.48
CA LEU A 177 -4.90 11.30 -11.69
C LEU A 177 -5.22 12.25 -12.84
N GLN A 178 -6.49 12.65 -13.01
CA GLN A 178 -6.86 13.64 -14.03
C GLN A 178 -6.32 15.03 -13.71
N ALA A 179 -6.36 15.45 -12.43
CA ALA A 179 -5.78 16.72 -12.01
C ALA A 179 -4.25 16.71 -12.12
N ALA A 180 -3.58 15.60 -11.78
CA ALA A 180 -2.13 15.46 -11.81
C ALA A 180 -1.51 15.70 -13.19
N LYS A 181 -2.24 15.43 -14.29
CA LYS A 181 -1.79 15.71 -15.68
C LYS A 181 -1.46 17.20 -15.91
N PHE A 182 -1.98 18.09 -15.07
CA PHE A 182 -1.88 19.54 -15.20
C PHE A 182 -1.22 20.19 -13.97
N CYS A 183 -0.53 19.39 -13.14
CA CYS A 183 0.17 19.87 -11.97
C CYS A 183 1.64 19.50 -12.06
N ASP A 184 2.51 20.50 -11.91
CA ASP A 184 3.97 20.34 -11.91
C ASP A 184 4.55 20.31 -10.48
N ASP A 185 3.69 20.35 -9.45
CA ASP A 185 4.13 20.30 -8.06
C ASP A 185 4.64 18.89 -7.73
N GLU A 186 5.97 18.77 -7.71
CA GLU A 186 6.68 17.53 -7.46
C GLU A 186 6.31 16.85 -6.14
N GLU A 187 6.01 17.62 -5.09
CA GLU A 187 5.61 17.10 -3.78
C GLU A 187 4.19 16.52 -3.83
N LEU A 188 3.25 17.20 -4.48
CA LEU A 188 1.88 16.69 -4.63
C LEU A 188 1.82 15.45 -5.52
N LEU A 189 2.65 15.39 -6.56
CA LEU A 189 2.77 14.20 -7.40
C LEU A 189 3.39 13.03 -6.63
N TRP A 190 4.38 13.29 -5.78
CA TRP A 190 4.94 12.29 -4.88
C TRP A 190 3.90 11.79 -3.88
N GLU A 191 3.11 12.69 -3.27
CA GLU A 191 2.04 12.33 -2.34
C GLU A 191 0.95 11.50 -3.04
N LEU A 192 0.60 11.82 -4.29
CA LEU A 192 -0.32 11.02 -5.09
C LEU A 192 0.22 9.59 -5.30
N ASP A 193 1.47 9.44 -5.71
CA ASP A 193 2.08 8.12 -5.88
C ASP A 193 2.13 7.35 -4.55
N ASN A 194 2.41 8.02 -3.44
CA ASN A 194 2.39 7.42 -2.10
C ASN A 194 0.99 6.93 -1.69
N GLN A 195 -0.04 7.76 -1.90
CA GLN A 195 -1.43 7.38 -1.63
C GLN A 195 -1.92 6.27 -2.59
N GLN A 196 -1.44 6.22 -3.82
CA GLN A 196 -1.70 5.10 -4.73
C GLN A 196 -1.06 3.80 -4.21
N ALA A 197 0.18 3.85 -3.74
CA ALA A 197 0.86 2.70 -3.15
C ALA A 197 0.05 2.13 -1.96
N MET A 198 -0.38 3.00 -1.05
CA MET A 198 -1.20 2.63 0.10
C MET A 198 -2.55 2.04 -0.33
N HIS A 199 -3.24 2.63 -1.30
CA HIS A 199 -4.53 2.13 -1.74
C HIS A 199 -4.43 0.76 -2.41
N GLU A 200 -3.45 0.53 -3.29
CA GLU A 200 -3.23 -0.82 -3.87
C GLU A 200 -2.88 -1.83 -2.77
N HIS A 201 -2.13 -1.43 -1.75
CA HIS A 201 -1.86 -2.26 -0.58
C HIS A 201 -3.14 -2.63 0.19
N LEU A 202 -4.02 -1.65 0.46
CA LEU A 202 -5.31 -1.88 1.15
C LEU A 202 -6.27 -2.76 0.33
N LEU A 203 -6.19 -2.72 -1.00
CA LEU A 203 -6.93 -3.64 -1.89
C LEU A 203 -6.30 -5.04 -1.97
N GLY A 204 -5.10 -5.24 -1.42
CA GLY A 204 -4.34 -6.49 -1.51
C GLY A 204 -3.62 -6.69 -2.85
N HIS A 205 -3.55 -5.67 -3.70
CA HIS A 205 -2.83 -5.67 -4.98
C HIS A 205 -1.33 -5.36 -4.78
N VAL A 206 -0.62 -6.22 -4.07
CA VAL A 206 0.70 -5.84 -3.55
C VAL A 206 1.78 -5.69 -4.60
N ASP A 207 1.77 -6.44 -5.71
CA ASP A 207 2.75 -6.20 -6.77
C ASP A 207 2.55 -4.83 -7.42
N ALA A 208 1.30 -4.35 -7.54
CA ALA A 208 1.01 -3.00 -8.01
C ALA A 208 1.45 -1.94 -6.99
N GLY A 209 1.14 -2.13 -5.71
CA GLY A 209 1.60 -1.25 -4.63
C GLY A 209 3.13 -1.19 -4.54
N LEU A 210 3.80 -2.33 -4.69
CA LEU A 210 5.26 -2.44 -4.67
C LEU A 210 5.90 -1.66 -5.81
N ALA A 211 5.30 -1.68 -7.01
CA ALA A 211 5.78 -0.88 -8.15
C ALA A 211 5.77 0.63 -7.84
N TYR A 212 4.75 1.13 -7.13
CA TYR A 212 4.73 2.52 -6.67
C TYR A 212 5.82 2.78 -5.62
N HIS A 213 5.96 1.93 -4.60
CA HIS A 213 7.01 2.10 -3.58
C HIS A 213 8.41 2.09 -4.17
N LEU A 214 8.69 1.22 -5.15
CA LEU A 214 9.97 1.18 -5.87
C LEU A 214 10.23 2.48 -6.62
N ARG A 215 9.23 3.02 -7.33
CA ARG A 215 9.36 4.30 -8.04
C ARG A 215 9.63 5.46 -7.08
N LEU A 216 8.87 5.54 -5.99
CA LEU A 216 9.03 6.56 -4.96
C LEU A 216 10.42 6.49 -4.30
N PHE A 217 10.88 5.29 -3.97
CA PHE A 217 12.20 5.07 -3.39
C PHE A 217 13.32 5.41 -4.37
N ALA A 218 13.21 4.98 -5.65
CA ALA A 218 14.19 5.32 -6.69
C ALA A 218 14.32 6.84 -6.90
N ARG A 219 13.20 7.58 -6.81
CA ARG A 219 13.21 9.04 -6.86
C ARG A 219 13.99 9.63 -5.69
N LYS A 220 13.71 9.18 -4.46
CA LYS A 220 14.44 9.63 -3.27
C LYS A 220 15.94 9.35 -3.37
N LEU A 221 16.35 8.18 -3.86
CA LEU A 221 17.76 7.85 -4.08
C LEU A 221 18.45 8.76 -5.11
N ARG A 222 17.74 9.18 -6.15
CA ARG A 222 18.28 10.06 -7.20
C ARG A 222 18.57 11.46 -6.67
N ASP A 223 17.75 11.97 -5.76
CA ASP A 223 17.85 13.32 -5.21
C ASP A 223 18.95 13.45 -4.12
N GLY A 224 19.72 12.36 -3.94
CA GLY A 224 20.80 12.19 -2.97
C GLY A 224 20.51 11.01 -2.04
N ALA A 225 21.51 10.58 -1.27
CA ALA A 225 21.37 9.50 -0.28
C ALA A 225 20.16 9.71 0.68
N LEU A 226 19.86 8.74 1.55
CA LEU A 226 18.78 8.86 2.53
C LEU A 226 19.14 9.89 3.61
N LYS A 227 19.03 11.17 3.25
CA LYS A 227 19.51 12.35 3.99
C LYS A 227 18.59 12.76 5.13
N ASP A 228 17.31 12.43 5.04
CA ASP A 228 16.29 12.83 5.98
C ASP A 228 15.39 11.66 6.41
N ASP A 229 14.60 11.91 7.45
CA ASP A 229 13.66 10.94 8.00
C ASP A 229 12.56 10.55 7.00
N ALA A 230 12.13 11.49 6.14
CA ALA A 230 11.13 11.22 5.11
C ALA A 230 11.62 10.19 4.08
N SER A 231 12.90 10.27 3.68
CA SER A 231 13.53 9.31 2.78
C SER A 231 13.70 7.95 3.44
N CYS A 232 14.06 7.91 4.73
CA CYS A 232 14.10 6.67 5.51
C CYS A 232 12.71 6.04 5.68
N SER A 233 11.68 6.85 5.93
CA SER A 233 10.27 6.41 6.00
C SER A 233 9.79 5.80 4.68
N GLN A 234 10.24 6.34 3.54
CA GLN A 234 9.95 5.74 2.23
C GLN A 234 10.64 4.37 2.06
N ALA A 235 11.88 4.25 2.51
CA ALA A 235 12.60 2.97 2.52
C ALA A 235 11.90 1.94 3.42
N ALA A 236 11.45 2.35 4.61
CA ALA A 236 10.69 1.53 5.53
C ALA A 236 9.35 1.08 4.92
N SER A 237 8.64 1.97 4.22
CA SER A 237 7.40 1.64 3.51
C SER A 237 7.61 0.61 2.39
N LEU A 238 8.67 0.78 1.59
CA LEU A 238 9.06 -0.22 0.59
C LEU A 238 9.40 -1.57 1.25
N ALA A 239 10.17 -1.55 2.33
CA ALA A 239 10.51 -2.75 3.09
C ALA A 239 9.25 -3.44 3.66
N LEU A 240 8.29 -2.70 4.20
CA LEU A 240 7.03 -3.26 4.67
C LEU A 240 6.23 -3.91 3.54
N ALA A 241 6.13 -3.26 2.37
CA ALA A 241 5.47 -3.84 1.21
C ALA A 241 6.15 -5.15 0.74
N LEU A 242 7.49 -5.19 0.77
CA LEU A 242 8.26 -6.40 0.46
C LEU A 242 7.99 -7.52 1.47
N ARG A 243 7.92 -7.18 2.76
CA ARG A 243 7.51 -8.13 3.81
C ARG A 243 6.12 -8.69 3.55
N ASP A 244 5.15 -7.84 3.28
CA ASP A 244 3.78 -8.31 3.11
C ASP A 244 3.56 -9.08 1.79
N SER A 245 4.46 -8.90 0.81
CA SER A 245 4.54 -9.72 -0.41
C SER A 245 5.26 -11.06 -0.22
N GLY A 246 5.96 -11.26 0.91
CA GLY A 246 6.82 -12.41 1.19
C GLY A 246 8.22 -12.35 0.57
N ARG A 247 8.66 -11.22 0.01
CA ARG A 247 9.99 -11.04 -0.61
C ARG A 247 11.07 -10.72 0.44
N PHE A 248 11.24 -11.59 1.44
CA PHE A 248 12.09 -11.31 2.60
C PHE A 248 13.57 -11.13 2.27
N VAL A 249 14.11 -11.92 1.35
CA VAL A 249 15.53 -11.81 0.96
C VAL A 249 15.84 -10.45 0.33
N GLU A 250 14.97 -9.98 -0.57
CA GLU A 250 15.11 -8.67 -1.20
C GLU A 250 14.85 -7.55 -0.21
N GLY A 251 13.82 -7.68 0.63
CA GLY A 251 13.53 -6.75 1.72
C GLY A 251 14.72 -6.57 2.65
N ARG A 252 15.37 -7.66 3.07
CA ARG A 252 16.60 -7.61 3.87
C ARG A 252 17.70 -6.83 3.16
N ARG A 253 17.97 -7.14 1.88
CA ARG A 253 19.00 -6.45 1.09
C ARG A 253 18.74 -4.95 0.99
N ILE A 254 17.49 -4.56 0.77
CA ILE A 254 17.08 -3.15 0.71
C ILE A 254 17.25 -2.49 2.08
N CYS A 255 16.82 -3.12 3.17
CA CYS A 255 17.03 -2.57 4.52
C CYS A 255 18.52 -2.40 4.85
N CYS A 256 19.37 -3.37 4.50
CA CYS A 256 20.82 -3.25 4.68
C CYS A 256 21.38 -2.07 3.88
N ALA A 257 21.10 -2.00 2.58
CA ALA A 257 21.59 -0.92 1.72
C ALA A 257 21.09 0.46 2.18
N ALA A 258 19.81 0.57 2.52
CA ALA A 258 19.21 1.81 3.01
C ALA A 258 19.83 2.27 4.33
N ARG A 259 20.14 1.34 5.25
CA ARG A 259 20.82 1.69 6.50
C ARG A 259 22.23 2.21 6.29
N GLU A 260 22.98 1.63 5.36
CA GLU A 260 24.33 2.10 5.00
C GLU A 260 24.30 3.47 4.30
N LEU A 261 23.27 3.72 3.48
CA LEU A 261 23.07 4.99 2.76
C LEU A 261 22.44 6.10 3.61
N ALA A 262 21.96 5.80 4.83
CA ALA A 262 21.34 6.77 5.71
C ALA A 262 22.39 7.73 6.30
N ALA A 263 22.20 9.02 6.05
CA ALA A 263 22.99 10.09 6.65
C ALA A 263 22.83 10.09 8.17
N GLU A 264 23.84 10.57 8.90
CA GLU A 264 23.85 10.51 10.37
C GLU A 264 22.64 11.22 10.98
N GLU A 265 22.25 12.36 10.41
CA GLU A 265 21.12 13.17 10.85
C GLU A 265 19.77 12.46 10.70
N ALA A 266 19.66 11.53 9.75
CA ALA A 266 18.45 10.75 9.53
C ALA A 266 18.33 9.56 10.49
N ARG A 267 19.43 9.12 11.12
CA ARG A 267 19.49 7.87 11.92
C ARG A 267 18.75 7.94 13.26
N ASP A 268 18.44 9.13 13.73
CA ASP A 268 17.62 9.36 14.93
C ASP A 268 16.12 9.50 14.60
N GLY A 269 15.78 9.60 13.31
CA GLY A 269 14.40 9.75 12.86
C GLY A 269 13.56 8.47 13.02
N PRO A 270 12.25 8.59 13.27
CA PRO A 270 11.35 7.45 13.41
C PRO A 270 11.34 6.53 12.17
N GLY A 271 11.43 7.09 10.96
CA GLY A 271 11.48 6.31 9.71
C GLY A 271 12.72 5.41 9.63
N PHE A 272 13.87 5.88 10.11
CA PHE A 272 15.07 5.04 10.20
C PHE A 272 14.94 3.94 11.25
N LEU A 273 14.35 4.26 12.41
CA LEU A 273 14.08 3.26 13.44
C LEU A 273 13.11 2.19 12.94
N GLU A 274 12.06 2.58 12.20
CA GLU A 274 11.11 1.65 11.57
C GLU A 274 11.80 0.75 10.55
N LEU A 275 12.64 1.33 9.69
CA LEU A 275 13.47 0.57 8.74
C LEU A 275 14.32 -0.49 9.46
N CYS A 276 14.92 -0.15 10.61
CA CYS A 276 15.72 -1.08 11.41
C CYS A 276 14.86 -2.21 12.00
N VAL A 277 13.67 -1.90 12.51
CA VAL A 277 12.74 -2.91 13.04
C VAL A 277 12.28 -3.86 11.94
N ILE A 278 11.90 -3.34 10.76
CA ILE A 278 11.49 -4.16 9.62
C ILE A 278 12.66 -5.02 9.14
N GLY A 279 13.86 -4.44 9.06
CA GLY A 279 15.10 -5.15 8.76
C GLY A 279 15.33 -6.35 9.68
N GLY A 280 15.27 -6.13 11.01
CA GLY A 280 15.41 -7.21 11.98
C GLY A 280 14.30 -8.26 11.87
N SER A 281 13.08 -7.88 11.47
CA SER A 281 12.01 -8.84 11.21
C SER A 281 12.29 -9.75 10.00
N PHE A 282 13.01 -9.26 8.99
CA PHE A 282 13.47 -10.12 7.89
C PHE A 282 14.52 -11.11 8.35
N ASP A 283 15.46 -10.69 9.19
CA ASP A 283 16.48 -11.58 9.76
C ASP A 283 15.81 -12.71 10.56
N VAL A 284 14.81 -12.37 11.39
CA VAL A 284 14.00 -13.36 12.11
C VAL A 284 13.30 -14.33 11.17
N GLU A 285 12.67 -13.88 10.08
CA GLU A 285 11.98 -14.82 9.16
C GLU A 285 12.96 -15.62 8.28
N LEU A 286 14.18 -15.14 8.09
CA LEU A 286 15.23 -15.81 7.30
C LEU A 286 16.10 -16.77 8.12
N GLY A 287 15.82 -16.94 9.42
CA GLY A 287 16.54 -17.89 10.27
C GLY A 287 17.72 -17.30 11.04
N ASP A 288 17.82 -15.98 11.17
CA ASP A 288 18.82 -15.26 11.96
C ASP A 288 18.13 -14.51 13.12
N LEU A 289 17.69 -15.29 14.11
CA LEU A 289 16.94 -14.77 15.26
C LEU A 289 17.76 -13.82 16.12
N GLU A 290 19.03 -14.15 16.36
CA GLU A 290 19.89 -13.38 17.25
C GLU A 290 20.09 -11.96 16.71
N SER A 291 20.54 -11.84 15.46
CA SER A 291 20.74 -10.53 14.82
C SER A 291 19.42 -9.77 14.71
N GLY A 292 18.35 -10.46 14.31
CA GLY A 292 17.03 -9.87 14.13
C GLY A 292 16.43 -9.33 15.43
N LEU A 293 16.45 -10.12 16.51
CA LEU A 293 15.97 -9.73 17.82
C LEU A 293 16.79 -8.55 18.38
N ALA A 294 18.12 -8.63 18.33
CA ALA A 294 18.99 -7.56 18.80
C ALA A 294 18.80 -6.26 18.01
N GLY A 295 18.57 -6.36 16.69
CA GLY A 295 18.23 -5.21 15.84
C GLY A 295 16.91 -4.55 16.26
N ILE A 296 15.85 -5.35 16.41
CA ILE A 296 14.52 -4.85 16.82
C ILE A 296 14.59 -4.22 18.22
N GLN A 297 15.23 -4.85 19.20
CA GLN A 297 15.33 -4.35 20.57
C GLN A 297 16.07 -3.00 20.64
N ARG A 298 17.20 -2.86 19.92
CA ARG A 298 17.94 -1.59 19.87
C ARG A 298 17.11 -0.46 19.29
N ALA A 299 16.38 -0.70 18.20
CA ALA A 299 15.49 0.30 17.62
C ALA A 299 14.29 0.60 18.53
N TYR A 300 13.68 -0.44 19.14
CA TYR A 300 12.58 -0.32 20.08
C TYR A 300 12.88 0.63 21.24
N GLY A 301 14.09 0.50 21.84
CA GLY A 301 14.52 1.35 22.95
C GLY A 301 14.62 2.84 22.62
N ARG A 302 14.78 3.18 21.33
CA ARG A 302 14.91 4.57 20.85
C ARG A 302 13.59 5.24 20.47
N PHE A 303 12.52 4.46 20.25
CA PHE A 303 11.20 5.04 19.99
C PHE A 303 10.61 5.74 21.22
N ALA A 304 9.91 6.85 20.99
CA ALA A 304 9.02 7.45 21.98
C ALA A 304 7.86 6.51 22.32
N ALA A 305 7.31 6.60 23.54
CA ALA A 305 6.29 5.66 24.03
C ALA A 305 5.07 5.52 23.11
N GLY A 306 4.62 6.61 22.48
CA GLY A 306 3.48 6.61 21.54
C GLY A 306 3.76 5.97 20.18
N GLN A 307 5.03 5.74 19.82
CA GLN A 307 5.46 5.21 18.51
C GLN A 307 5.83 3.73 18.55
N ARG A 308 5.83 3.11 19.74
CA ARG A 308 6.26 1.73 19.95
C ARG A 308 5.25 0.68 19.49
N SER A 309 4.07 1.06 19.03
CA SER A 309 2.98 0.12 18.72
C SER A 309 3.41 -0.90 17.65
N PHE A 310 3.95 -0.44 16.53
CA PHE A 310 4.42 -1.31 15.44
C PHE A 310 5.63 -2.17 15.87
N ALA A 311 6.64 -1.53 16.45
CA ALA A 311 7.86 -2.21 16.89
C ALA A 311 7.57 -3.28 17.97
N SER A 312 6.61 -3.04 18.87
CA SER A 312 6.23 -4.00 19.90
C SER A 312 5.62 -5.28 19.34
N ILE A 313 4.92 -5.23 18.19
CA ILE A 313 4.34 -6.40 17.53
C ILE A 313 5.45 -7.32 16.99
N LEU A 314 6.44 -6.73 16.31
CA LEU A 314 7.54 -7.48 15.72
C LEU A 314 8.51 -8.01 16.78
N LEU A 315 8.73 -7.22 17.85
CA LEU A 315 9.50 -7.65 19.01
C LEU A 315 8.83 -8.84 19.71
N LEU A 316 7.53 -8.74 20.01
CA LEU A 316 6.77 -9.83 20.63
C LEU A 316 6.87 -11.13 19.82
N ARG A 317 6.76 -11.03 18.48
CA ARG A 317 6.90 -12.19 17.61
C ARG A 317 8.28 -12.85 17.75
N ALA A 318 9.35 -12.05 17.72
CA ALA A 318 10.72 -12.56 17.84
C ALA A 318 10.94 -13.21 19.22
N GLU A 319 10.46 -12.60 20.29
CA GLU A 319 10.61 -13.14 21.65
C GLU A 319 9.80 -14.42 21.88
N LEU A 320 8.58 -14.51 21.33
CA LEU A 320 7.78 -15.74 21.36
C LEU A 320 8.53 -16.87 20.63
N LEU A 321 9.06 -16.61 19.42
CA LEU A 321 9.83 -17.61 18.67
C LEU A 321 11.12 -18.02 19.40
N ALA A 322 11.78 -17.08 20.06
CA ALA A 322 12.96 -17.31 20.88
C ALA A 322 12.69 -18.08 22.17
N GLY A 323 11.42 -18.19 22.58
CA GLY A 323 11.03 -18.73 23.90
C GLY A 323 11.39 -17.80 25.07
N LEU A 324 11.63 -16.52 24.80
CA LEU A 324 11.92 -15.48 25.81
C LEU A 324 10.66 -14.85 26.41
N CYS A 325 9.51 -15.11 25.79
CA CYS A 325 8.21 -14.64 26.25
C CYS A 325 7.20 -15.77 26.10
N SER A 326 6.38 -15.99 27.12
CA SER A 326 5.23 -16.89 27.07
C SER A 326 4.00 -16.18 26.47
N LEU A 327 3.01 -16.96 26.04
CA LEU A 327 1.72 -16.40 25.60
C LEU A 327 1.00 -15.63 26.72
N THR A 328 1.12 -16.08 27.98
CA THR A 328 0.58 -15.39 29.16
C THR A 328 1.20 -14.02 29.35
N GLU A 329 2.53 -13.92 29.33
CA GLU A 329 3.24 -12.63 29.43
C GLU A 329 2.93 -11.73 28.23
N GLY A 330 2.86 -12.31 27.02
CA GLY A 330 2.52 -11.58 25.80
C GLY A 330 1.14 -10.92 25.85
N ARG A 331 0.13 -11.61 26.42
CA ARG A 331 -1.22 -11.06 26.67
C ARG A 331 -1.20 -9.92 27.69
N ALA A 332 -0.34 -10.00 28.69
CA ALA A 332 -0.22 -9.02 29.77
C ALA A 332 0.54 -7.73 29.37
N ARG A 333 1.18 -7.69 28.20
CA ARG A 333 1.96 -6.52 27.78
C ARG A 333 1.11 -5.25 27.64
N PRO A 334 1.69 -4.07 27.92
CA PRO A 334 1.08 -2.79 27.55
C PRO A 334 1.02 -2.68 26.01
N TYR A 335 0.17 -1.81 25.46
CA TYR A 335 -0.06 -1.59 24.01
C TYR A 335 -0.89 -2.69 23.31
N PRO A 336 -2.20 -2.76 23.57
CA PRO A 336 -3.08 -3.65 22.82
C PRO A 336 -3.22 -3.19 21.36
N SER A 337 -3.09 -4.11 20.42
CA SER A 337 -3.33 -3.85 18.99
C SER A 337 -3.84 -5.12 18.29
N ARG A 338 -4.53 -4.96 17.16
CA ARG A 338 -4.97 -6.10 16.35
C ARG A 338 -3.80 -6.93 15.84
N GLY A 339 -2.68 -6.28 15.50
CA GLY A 339 -1.45 -6.95 15.10
C GLY A 339 -0.89 -7.84 16.21
N ARG A 340 -0.90 -7.36 17.46
CA ARG A 340 -0.49 -8.15 18.63
C ARG A 340 -1.38 -9.37 18.83
N SER A 341 -2.71 -9.16 18.79
CA SER A 341 -3.71 -10.22 18.87
C SER A 341 -3.50 -11.29 17.80
N ARG A 342 -3.16 -10.90 16.56
CA ARG A 342 -2.82 -11.84 15.47
C ARG A 342 -1.55 -12.63 15.75
N VAL A 343 -0.49 -12.00 16.27
CA VAL A 343 0.76 -12.69 16.64
C VAL A 343 0.52 -13.73 17.72
N LEU A 344 -0.17 -13.37 18.80
CA LEU A 344 -0.51 -14.28 19.90
C LEU A 344 -1.34 -15.48 19.41
N LEU A 345 -2.39 -15.21 18.62
CA LEU A 345 -3.29 -16.26 18.14
C LEU A 345 -2.59 -17.21 17.15
N ARG A 346 -1.74 -16.68 16.25
CA ARG A 346 -0.93 -17.50 15.33
C ARG A 346 0.06 -18.38 16.08
N HIS A 347 0.74 -17.83 17.09
CA HIS A 347 1.68 -18.59 17.90
C HIS A 347 0.96 -19.67 18.73
N ALA A 348 -0.22 -19.39 19.29
CA ALA A 348 -1.01 -20.41 19.96
C ALA A 348 -1.46 -21.54 19.00
N CYS A 349 -1.84 -21.19 17.77
CA CYS A 349 -2.16 -22.19 16.73
C CYS A 349 -0.94 -23.01 16.30
N LEU A 350 0.27 -22.44 16.41
CA LEU A 350 1.53 -23.14 16.16
C LEU A 350 1.83 -24.15 17.28
N LEU A 351 1.57 -23.81 18.54
CA LEU A 351 1.84 -24.70 19.66
C LEU A 351 0.88 -25.89 19.73
N GLU A 352 -0.36 -25.72 19.26
CA GLU A 352 -1.44 -26.74 19.35
C GLU A 352 -1.81 -27.15 20.78
N ASP A 353 -1.53 -26.29 21.77
CA ASP A 353 -2.03 -26.45 23.13
C ASP A 353 -3.47 -25.90 23.22
N ALA A 354 -4.42 -26.76 23.60
CA ALA A 354 -5.84 -26.40 23.65
C ALA A 354 -6.17 -25.35 24.72
N GLY A 355 -5.44 -25.33 25.84
CA GLY A 355 -5.62 -24.38 26.92
C GLY A 355 -5.15 -22.99 26.51
N GLU A 356 -3.93 -22.89 26.00
CA GLU A 356 -3.35 -21.64 25.52
C GLU A 356 -4.08 -21.08 24.29
N LEU A 357 -4.52 -21.94 23.37
CA LEU A 357 -5.31 -21.52 22.23
C LEU A 357 -6.67 -20.96 22.66
N ARG A 358 -7.32 -21.57 23.66
CA ARG A 358 -8.57 -21.05 24.23
C ARG A 358 -8.37 -19.69 24.88
N ALA A 359 -7.37 -19.56 25.76
CA ALA A 359 -7.06 -18.31 26.44
C ALA A 359 -6.69 -17.20 25.45
N CYS A 360 -5.93 -17.51 24.40
CA CYS A 360 -5.63 -16.56 23.33
C CYS A 360 -6.88 -16.19 22.54
N ALA A 361 -7.75 -17.14 22.18
CA ALA A 361 -8.97 -16.86 21.44
C ALA A 361 -9.94 -15.95 22.22
N GLU A 362 -10.08 -16.17 23.53
CA GLU A 362 -10.90 -15.33 24.43
C GLU A 362 -10.34 -13.90 24.56
N HIS A 363 -9.01 -13.75 24.61
CA HIS A 363 -8.37 -12.43 24.67
C HIS A 363 -8.40 -11.69 23.32
N ALA A 364 -8.10 -12.40 22.24
CA ALA A 364 -7.75 -11.82 20.94
C ALA A 364 -8.94 -11.64 20.00
N ILE A 365 -10.09 -12.31 20.21
CA ILE A 365 -11.23 -12.29 19.29
C ILE A 365 -12.42 -11.55 19.92
N GLY A 366 -12.96 -10.56 19.21
CA GLY A 366 -14.10 -9.79 19.70
C GLY A 366 -14.38 -8.54 18.87
N SER A 367 -15.05 -7.57 19.48
CA SER A 367 -15.46 -6.30 18.85
C SER A 367 -14.60 -5.11 19.25
N ALA A 368 -13.68 -5.26 20.21
CA ALA A 368 -12.79 -4.17 20.60
C ALA A 368 -11.80 -3.84 19.46
N GLU A 369 -11.33 -2.59 19.41
CA GLU A 369 -10.45 -2.09 18.34
C GLU A 369 -9.18 -2.94 18.15
N HIS A 370 -8.59 -3.39 19.26
CA HIS A 370 -7.38 -4.21 19.31
C HIS A 370 -7.64 -5.72 19.13
N GLN A 371 -8.90 -6.14 19.04
CA GLN A 371 -9.28 -7.53 18.83
C GLN A 371 -9.47 -7.81 17.34
N ILE A 372 -9.41 -9.10 17.01
CA ILE A 372 -9.67 -9.64 15.70
C ILE A 372 -11.19 -9.85 15.58
N PRO A 373 -11.85 -9.27 14.56
CA PRO A 373 -13.25 -9.53 14.28
C PRO A 373 -13.51 -11.03 14.10
N SER A 374 -14.65 -11.51 14.63
CA SER A 374 -15.00 -12.93 14.67
C SER A 374 -15.19 -13.57 13.29
N ASN A 375 -15.42 -12.76 12.26
CA ASN A 375 -15.58 -13.18 10.87
C ASN A 375 -14.26 -13.23 10.09
N GLU A 376 -13.14 -12.70 10.61
CA GLU A 376 -11.85 -12.78 9.95
C GLU A 376 -11.27 -14.19 9.97
N TYR A 377 -10.43 -14.49 8.97
CA TYR A 377 -9.82 -15.81 8.78
C TYR A 377 -9.15 -16.38 10.04
N GLU A 378 -8.28 -15.61 10.71
CA GLU A 378 -7.52 -16.10 11.87
C GLU A 378 -8.44 -16.44 13.06
N ALA A 379 -9.50 -15.65 13.28
CA ALA A 379 -10.49 -15.90 14.32
C ALA A 379 -11.30 -17.17 14.03
N ARG A 380 -11.75 -17.36 12.79
CA ARG A 380 -12.50 -18.56 12.38
C ARG A 380 -11.60 -19.80 12.40
N ARG A 381 -10.36 -19.69 11.89
CA ARG A 381 -9.37 -20.78 11.88
C ARG A 381 -9.05 -21.25 13.30
N SER A 382 -8.71 -20.34 14.20
CA SER A 382 -8.36 -20.70 15.59
C SER A 382 -9.49 -21.42 16.31
N ARG A 383 -10.75 -21.02 16.10
CA ARG A 383 -11.94 -21.72 16.63
C ARG A 383 -12.09 -23.13 16.05
N LEU A 384 -11.88 -23.30 14.75
CA LEU A 384 -11.88 -24.62 14.11
C LEU A 384 -10.77 -25.52 14.69
N LEU A 385 -9.58 -24.97 14.85
CA LEU A 385 -8.43 -25.68 15.41
C LEU A 385 -8.67 -26.07 16.88
N LEU A 386 -9.20 -25.15 17.70
CA LEU A 386 -9.58 -25.44 19.09
C LEU A 386 -10.65 -26.54 19.16
N THR A 387 -11.61 -26.54 18.23
CA THR A 387 -12.61 -27.61 18.14
C THR A 387 -11.95 -28.94 17.78
N ALA A 388 -11.03 -28.95 16.81
CA ALA A 388 -10.29 -30.16 16.43
C ALA A 388 -9.47 -30.73 17.60
N LEU A 389 -8.80 -29.88 18.38
CA LEU A 389 -7.99 -30.27 19.53
C LEU A 389 -8.80 -30.82 20.70
N THR A 390 -10.05 -30.36 20.89
CA THR A 390 -10.86 -30.74 22.06
C THR A 390 -11.89 -31.82 21.77
N LYS A 391 -12.45 -31.83 20.55
CA LYS A 391 -13.47 -32.79 20.09
C LYS A 391 -13.31 -33.01 18.58
N PRO A 392 -12.43 -33.93 18.13
CA PRO A 392 -12.24 -34.23 16.73
C PRO A 392 -13.57 -34.62 16.06
N ARG A 393 -13.94 -33.93 14.97
CA ARG A 393 -15.22 -34.16 14.26
C ARG A 393 -14.96 -34.28 12.76
N GLN A 394 -15.61 -35.24 12.12
CA GLN A 394 -15.46 -35.49 10.67
C GLN A 394 -15.85 -34.30 9.78
N GLY A 395 -16.75 -33.42 10.24
CA GLY A 395 -17.21 -32.26 9.46
C GLY A 395 -16.30 -31.03 9.49
N LEU A 396 -15.25 -31.01 10.31
CA LEU A 396 -14.39 -29.81 10.46
C LEU A 396 -13.61 -29.47 9.20
N LEU A 397 -13.24 -30.47 8.39
CA LEU A 397 -12.51 -30.26 7.15
C LEU A 397 -13.36 -29.47 6.13
N GLY A 398 -14.65 -29.83 5.98
CA GLY A 398 -15.58 -29.09 5.12
C GLY A 398 -15.83 -27.66 5.61
N GLN A 399 -15.89 -27.45 6.94
CA GLN A 399 -15.99 -26.10 7.51
C GLN A 399 -14.74 -25.25 7.20
N PHE A 400 -13.55 -25.86 7.24
CA PHE A 400 -12.31 -25.18 6.87
C PHE A 400 -12.27 -24.82 5.38
N GLU A 401 -12.74 -25.71 4.50
CA GLU A 401 -12.83 -25.43 3.05
C GLU A 401 -13.82 -24.29 2.74
N THR A 402 -14.93 -24.23 3.47
CA THR A 402 -15.86 -23.09 3.40
C THR A 402 -15.22 -21.80 3.90
N LEU A 403 -14.47 -21.85 5.01
CA LEU A 403 -13.70 -20.72 5.52
C LEU A 403 -12.73 -20.17 4.46
N GLY A 404 -11.93 -21.02 3.82
CA GLY A 404 -10.95 -20.60 2.82
C GLY A 404 -11.58 -19.91 1.60
N ARG A 405 -12.84 -20.22 1.28
CA ARG A 405 -13.59 -19.60 0.18
C ARG A 405 -14.25 -18.28 0.59
N GLU A 406 -14.87 -18.23 1.75
CA GLU A 406 -15.64 -17.07 2.22
C GLU A 406 -14.77 -15.95 2.80
N SER A 407 -13.68 -16.31 3.49
CA SER A 407 -12.80 -15.38 4.16
C SER A 407 -11.36 -15.90 4.08
N PRO A 408 -10.72 -15.83 2.89
CA PRO A 408 -9.35 -16.30 2.74
C PRO A 408 -8.36 -15.51 3.62
N PRO A 409 -7.20 -16.09 3.97
CA PRO A 409 -6.18 -15.35 4.70
C PRO A 409 -5.74 -14.14 3.88
N GLN A 410 -5.57 -13.01 4.58
CA GLN A 410 -5.01 -11.77 4.03
C GLN A 410 -3.50 -11.95 3.81
N VAL A 411 -3.17 -12.69 2.77
CA VAL A 411 -1.81 -12.85 2.24
C VAL A 411 -1.83 -12.34 0.81
N ASN A 412 -0.83 -11.51 0.52
CA ASN A 412 -0.82 -10.70 -0.69
C ASN A 412 -0.19 -11.39 -1.91
N SER A 413 0.35 -12.60 -1.73
CA SER A 413 0.77 -13.49 -2.82
C SER A 413 -0.25 -14.62 -2.98
N PRO A 414 -0.82 -14.84 -4.18
CA PRO A 414 -1.70 -15.97 -4.44
C PRO A 414 -1.04 -17.32 -4.11
N HIS A 415 0.24 -17.49 -4.45
CA HIS A 415 0.99 -18.71 -4.14
C HIS A 415 1.13 -18.95 -2.64
N LEU A 416 1.51 -17.91 -1.87
CA LEU A 416 1.59 -18.02 -0.41
C LEU A 416 0.22 -18.24 0.22
N ARG A 417 -0.85 -17.65 -0.34
CA ARG A 417 -2.22 -17.88 0.12
C ARG A 417 -2.63 -19.33 -0.07
N THR A 418 -2.38 -19.91 -1.25
CA THR A 418 -2.65 -21.32 -1.54
C THR A 418 -1.86 -22.23 -0.60
N ALA A 419 -0.54 -22.03 -0.49
CA ALA A 419 0.29 -22.82 0.41
C ALA A 419 -0.19 -22.71 1.87
N MET A 420 -0.53 -21.51 2.35
CA MET A 420 -1.04 -21.28 3.70
C MET A 420 -2.37 -22.01 3.94
N LEU A 421 -3.31 -21.92 3.00
CA LEU A 421 -4.58 -22.63 3.08
C LEU A 421 -4.39 -24.15 3.11
N SER A 422 -3.52 -24.68 2.25
CA SER A 422 -3.28 -26.13 2.16
C SER A 422 -2.58 -26.68 3.41
N VAL A 423 -1.56 -26.01 3.93
CA VAL A 423 -0.88 -26.41 5.18
C VAL A 423 -1.83 -26.34 6.37
N HIS A 424 -2.65 -25.29 6.48
CA HIS A 424 -3.65 -25.19 7.54
C HIS A 424 -4.77 -26.23 7.40
N ARG A 425 -5.18 -26.56 6.16
CA ARG A 425 -6.12 -27.65 5.89
C ARG A 425 -5.54 -29.00 6.33
N ALA A 426 -4.27 -29.25 6.01
CA ALA A 426 -3.55 -30.44 6.44
C ALA A 426 -3.42 -30.49 7.98
N GLN A 427 -3.23 -29.35 8.65
CA GLN A 427 -3.22 -29.28 10.12
C GLN A 427 -4.55 -29.72 10.73
N VAL A 428 -5.68 -29.22 10.21
CA VAL A 428 -7.02 -29.62 10.68
C VAL A 428 -7.28 -31.10 10.36
N ALA A 429 -6.91 -31.55 9.15
CA ALA A 429 -7.07 -32.95 8.74
C ALA A 429 -6.27 -33.89 9.66
N ARG A 430 -5.02 -33.51 10.00
CA ARG A 430 -4.18 -34.24 10.96
C ARG A 430 -4.85 -34.41 12.31
N LEU A 431 -5.40 -33.34 12.88
CA LEU A 431 -6.08 -33.42 14.17
C LEU A 431 -7.40 -34.23 14.11
N CYS A 432 -7.94 -34.45 12.91
CA CYS A 432 -9.18 -35.22 12.69
C CYS A 432 -8.95 -36.68 12.27
N GLY A 433 -7.73 -37.21 12.29
CA GLY A 433 -7.49 -38.61 11.90
C GLY A 433 -7.38 -38.86 10.38
N ARG A 434 -7.25 -37.82 9.54
CA ARG A 434 -7.16 -37.94 8.07
C ARG A 434 -5.88 -37.26 7.57
N HIS A 435 -4.90 -37.99 7.03
CA HIS A 435 -3.51 -37.46 7.04
C HIS A 435 -2.81 -37.42 5.69
N ALA A 436 -2.77 -38.52 4.94
CA ALA A 436 -1.81 -38.67 3.86
C ALA A 436 -2.04 -37.67 2.72
N THR A 437 -3.10 -37.83 1.93
CA THR A 437 -3.32 -37.08 0.68
C THR A 437 -3.35 -35.55 0.84
N VAL A 438 -3.98 -35.04 1.90
CA VAL A 438 -4.07 -33.60 2.16
C VAL A 438 -2.71 -33.00 2.52
N THR A 439 -1.87 -33.76 3.24
CA THR A 439 -0.52 -33.31 3.62
C THR A 439 0.44 -33.32 2.43
N GLU A 440 0.29 -34.29 1.50
CA GLU A 440 1.10 -34.32 0.28
C GLU A 440 0.79 -33.13 -0.62
N GLN A 441 -0.51 -32.81 -0.78
CA GLN A 441 -0.92 -31.62 -1.52
C GLN A 441 -0.38 -30.34 -0.86
N ALA A 442 -0.43 -30.26 0.47
CA ALA A 442 0.14 -29.12 1.19
C ALA A 442 1.65 -28.98 0.97
N GLN A 443 2.39 -30.09 0.90
CA GLN A 443 3.81 -30.07 0.56
C GLN A 443 4.04 -29.61 -0.88
N ALA A 444 3.27 -30.14 -1.84
CA ALA A 444 3.36 -29.74 -3.24
C ALA A 444 3.06 -28.25 -3.45
N ASP A 445 2.03 -27.71 -2.78
CA ASP A 445 1.69 -26.29 -2.84
C ASP A 445 2.77 -25.42 -2.18
N LEU A 446 3.42 -25.92 -1.13
CA LEU A 446 4.55 -25.25 -0.49
C LEU A 446 5.77 -25.19 -1.42
N ASP A 447 6.07 -26.30 -2.10
CA ASP A 447 7.19 -26.40 -3.04
C ASP A 447 6.93 -25.60 -4.33
N ALA A 448 5.67 -25.35 -4.66
CA ALA A 448 5.25 -24.50 -5.77
C ALA A 448 5.33 -22.99 -5.46
N VAL A 449 5.66 -22.60 -4.22
CA VAL A 449 5.89 -21.17 -3.89
C VAL A 449 7.12 -20.67 -4.67
N PRO A 450 7.00 -19.55 -5.41
CA PRO A 450 8.12 -18.98 -6.16
C PRO A 450 9.37 -18.76 -5.30
N ARG A 451 10.56 -19.00 -5.85
CA ARG A 451 11.85 -18.92 -5.13
C ARG A 451 12.17 -17.54 -4.58
N ASP A 452 11.59 -16.49 -5.15
CA ASP A 452 11.73 -15.11 -4.69
C ASP A 452 10.76 -14.75 -3.54
N ARG A 453 9.87 -15.69 -3.17
CA ARG A 453 8.98 -15.60 -2.02
C ARG A 453 9.46 -16.53 -0.91
N THR A 454 9.32 -16.08 0.32
CA THR A 454 9.74 -16.80 1.52
C THR A 454 8.50 -17.22 2.30
N VAL A 455 8.42 -18.52 2.58
CA VAL A 455 7.44 -19.10 3.49
C VAL A 455 7.86 -18.76 4.92
N THR A 456 6.92 -18.28 5.73
CA THR A 456 7.18 -17.94 7.14
C THR A 456 7.52 -19.17 7.98
N ILE A 457 8.28 -18.96 9.05
CA ILE A 457 8.74 -20.03 9.94
C ILE A 457 7.58 -20.83 10.52
N ASP A 458 6.50 -20.15 10.93
CA ASP A 458 5.31 -20.79 11.50
C ASP A 458 4.69 -21.79 10.51
N LEU A 459 4.56 -21.40 9.24
CA LEU A 459 3.92 -22.25 8.24
C LEU A 459 4.76 -23.49 7.95
N TYR A 460 6.07 -23.32 7.84
CA TYR A 460 7.00 -24.42 7.67
C TYR A 460 6.95 -25.40 8.84
N ALA A 461 6.90 -24.87 10.07
CA ALA A 461 6.88 -25.68 11.27
C ALA A 461 5.55 -26.46 11.43
N ILE A 462 4.41 -25.85 11.10
CA ILE A 462 3.12 -26.55 11.02
C ILE A 462 3.21 -27.70 10.01
N GLN A 463 3.77 -27.46 8.83
CA GLN A 463 3.90 -28.49 7.80
C GLN A 463 4.84 -29.63 8.22
N ALA A 464 5.95 -29.32 8.90
CA ALA A 464 6.84 -30.33 9.46
C ALA A 464 6.10 -31.28 10.43
N ARG A 465 5.25 -30.72 11.30
CA ARG A 465 4.40 -31.51 12.20
C ARG A 465 3.35 -32.33 11.44
N ASN A 466 2.78 -31.77 10.37
CA ASN A 466 1.84 -32.50 9.52
C ASN A 466 2.49 -33.71 8.85
N LEU A 467 3.68 -33.52 8.27
CA LEU A 467 4.44 -34.57 7.59
C LEU A 467 4.76 -35.75 8.50
N ALA A 468 4.97 -35.51 9.80
CA ALA A 468 5.30 -36.56 10.74
C ALA A 468 4.16 -37.55 11.01
N ALA A 469 2.92 -37.17 10.67
CA ALA A 469 1.76 -38.07 10.70
C ALA A 469 1.58 -38.85 9.38
N THR A 470 2.57 -38.82 8.46
CA THR A 470 2.48 -39.44 7.13
C THR A 470 3.69 -40.34 6.86
N PRO A 471 3.60 -41.27 5.87
CA PRO A 471 4.73 -42.12 5.50
C PRO A 471 5.83 -41.39 4.69
N GLN A 472 5.74 -40.07 4.47
CA GLN A 472 6.69 -39.30 3.66
C GLN A 472 8.03 -39.05 4.36
N ARG A 473 8.83 -40.10 4.52
CA ARG A 473 10.10 -40.06 5.29
C ARG A 473 11.10 -39.03 4.78
N GLN A 474 11.23 -38.85 3.47
CA GLN A 474 12.20 -37.91 2.89
C GLN A 474 11.81 -36.44 3.14
N ALA A 475 10.56 -36.08 2.86
CA ALA A 475 10.06 -34.73 3.11
C ALA A 475 10.12 -34.38 4.61
N LEU A 476 9.76 -35.33 5.47
CA LEU A 476 9.88 -35.20 6.92
C LEU A 476 11.33 -34.98 7.36
N ALA A 477 12.28 -35.77 6.84
CA ALA A 477 13.69 -35.64 7.19
C ALA A 477 14.25 -34.25 6.84
N THR A 478 13.90 -33.73 5.65
CA THR A 478 14.25 -32.36 5.24
C THR A 478 13.65 -31.32 6.19
N ALA A 479 12.36 -31.47 6.53
CA ALA A 479 11.67 -30.55 7.43
C ALA A 479 12.25 -30.55 8.85
N GLN A 480 12.55 -31.74 9.40
CA GLN A 480 13.19 -31.89 10.71
C GLN A 480 14.63 -31.38 10.71
N GLY A 481 15.38 -31.53 9.62
CA GLY A 481 16.72 -30.97 9.46
C GLY A 481 16.69 -29.44 9.60
N ARG A 482 15.75 -28.79 8.90
CA ARG A 482 15.59 -27.34 8.96
C ARG A 482 15.07 -26.84 10.32
N LEU A 483 14.13 -27.55 10.95
CA LEU A 483 13.69 -27.21 12.31
C LEU A 483 14.84 -27.29 13.32
N ARG A 484 15.67 -28.33 13.24
CA ARG A 484 16.86 -28.47 14.11
C ARG A 484 17.87 -27.36 13.90
N ASP A 485 18.12 -26.95 12.64
CA ASP A 485 18.95 -25.79 12.33
C ASP A 485 18.38 -24.52 13.00
N TRP A 486 17.09 -24.23 12.86
CA TRP A 486 16.47 -23.09 13.55
C TRP A 486 16.54 -23.21 15.09
N ILE A 487 16.25 -24.37 15.66
CA ILE A 487 16.35 -24.57 17.12
C ILE A 487 17.79 -24.30 17.60
N SER A 488 18.81 -24.74 16.84
CA SER A 488 20.22 -24.46 17.16
C SER A 488 20.58 -22.97 17.10
N ARG A 489 19.81 -22.18 16.34
CA ARG A 489 19.93 -20.72 16.23
C ARG A 489 19.01 -19.96 17.21
N GLY A 490 18.46 -20.65 18.20
CA GLY A 490 17.73 -20.05 19.32
C GLY A 490 16.21 -19.97 19.18
N TYR A 491 15.60 -20.55 18.13
CA TYR A 491 14.14 -20.61 17.98
C TYR A 491 13.51 -21.65 18.92
N ASN A 492 13.64 -21.44 20.23
CA ASN A 492 13.30 -22.45 21.24
C ASN A 492 11.82 -22.84 21.26
N ALA A 493 10.91 -21.97 20.82
CA ALA A 493 9.49 -22.33 20.73
C ALA A 493 9.22 -23.48 19.75
N LEU A 494 10.11 -23.68 18.77
CA LEU A 494 9.98 -24.78 17.80
C LEU A 494 10.31 -26.15 18.42
N ARG A 495 10.90 -26.21 19.62
CA ARG A 495 11.12 -27.49 20.34
C ARG A 495 9.82 -28.20 20.70
N ALA A 496 8.73 -27.46 20.92
CA ALA A 496 7.39 -28.03 21.10
C ALA A 496 6.82 -28.68 19.82
N ILE A 497 7.49 -28.48 18.69
CA ILE A 497 7.13 -28.99 17.36
C ILE A 497 8.08 -30.11 16.97
N GLU A 498 9.32 -30.09 17.46
CA GLU A 498 10.30 -31.16 17.31
C GLU A 498 9.74 -32.44 17.93
N LEU A 499 9.22 -33.31 17.06
CA LEU A 499 8.75 -34.63 17.46
C LEU A 499 9.96 -35.45 17.85
N GLN A 500 9.96 -35.97 19.07
CA GLN A 500 10.90 -37.02 19.45
C GLN A 500 10.81 -38.13 18.40
N PRO A 501 11.95 -38.67 17.93
CA PRO A 501 11.91 -39.83 17.05
C PRO A 501 11.07 -40.89 17.76
N ALA A 502 10.04 -41.40 17.08
CA ALA A 502 9.35 -42.59 17.56
C ALA A 502 10.45 -43.61 17.88
N ALA A 503 10.58 -43.98 19.15
CA ALA A 503 11.44 -45.09 19.54
C ALA A 503 10.89 -46.29 18.78
N PHE A 504 11.62 -46.70 17.74
CA PHE A 504 11.34 -47.90 16.97
C PHE A 504 11.80 -49.11 17.76
#